data_AF-A0A0A1UX48-F1
#
_entry.id   AF-A0A0A1UX48-F1
#
_cell.length_a   1.000
_cell.length_b   1.000
_cell.length_c   1.000
_cell.angle_alpha   90.00
_cell.angle_beta   90.00
_cell.angle_gamma   90.00
#
_symmetry.space_group_name_H-M   'P 1'
#
loop_
_entity.id
_entity.type
_entity.pdbx_description
1 polymer ?
#
loop_
_entity_poly.entity_id
_entity_poly.type
_entity_poly.pdbx_seq_one_letter_code
_entity_poly.pdbx_strand_id
1 'polypeptide(L)'
;LIATLAAAFSKDRRKGKRVASKAGPRGIKPNAPVHHMFASRYREMVTFSITAEQLDQIIDLSMYEEEFDEEGGLLLGQIEDSKKVEEKKRLREQYNKGIRRKGATGGSRMAAECMIKKLAFALQAETLEFSFPYVQMHRWCWRLLRAVKEACDPLLRQIYGPDYLSNETELPFVVGYIFLLASGADRGKQTMQPLEEATRALEGMVEPAGDFITERVLGEILSIPINVVDESDK
;
A
#
# COMPACT_ATOMS: atom_id res chain seq x y z
N LEU A 1 -2.71 -12.02 -15.13
CA LEU A 1 -2.89 -12.33 -13.70
C LEU A 1 -4.33 -12.05 -13.29
N ILE A 2 -5.15 -13.10 -13.14
CA ILE A 2 -6.52 -12.99 -12.68
C ILE A 2 -6.47 -12.93 -11.14
N ALA A 3 -6.79 -11.78 -10.56
CA ALA A 3 -6.91 -11.63 -9.12
C ALA A 3 -8.27 -12.22 -8.66
N THR A 4 -8.26 -13.44 -8.13
CA THR A 4 -9.39 -14.06 -7.45
C THR A 4 -9.41 -13.61 -5.99
N LEU A 5 -10.51 -12.99 -5.55
CA LEU A 5 -10.73 -12.58 -4.15
C LEU A 5 -10.99 -13.80 -3.26
N ALA A 6 -10.45 -13.82 -2.04
CA ALA A 6 -10.71 -14.87 -1.03
C ALA A 6 -12.21 -15.08 -0.74
N ALA A 7 -13.03 -14.02 -0.86
CA ALA A 7 -14.48 -14.09 -0.76
C ALA A 7 -15.16 -14.95 -1.85
N ALA A 8 -14.43 -15.35 -2.90
CA ALA A 8 -14.93 -16.25 -3.96
C ALA A 8 -15.07 -17.71 -3.50
N PHE A 9 -14.49 -18.10 -2.36
CA PHE A 9 -14.45 -19.49 -1.88
C PHE A 9 -15.51 -19.83 -0.81
N SER A 10 -16.47 -18.93 -0.52
CA SER A 10 -17.53 -19.21 0.46
C SER A 10 -18.57 -20.22 -0.07
N LYS A 11 -19.00 -21.11 0.83
CA LYS A 11 -19.74 -22.37 0.58
C LYS A 11 -21.12 -22.21 -0.07
N ASP A 12 -21.69 -21.00 -0.12
CA ASP A 12 -23.11 -20.77 -0.43
C ASP A 12 -23.42 -20.04 -1.75
N ARG A 13 -22.57 -20.17 -2.80
CA ARG A 13 -22.87 -19.52 -4.09
C ARG A 13 -23.33 -20.44 -5.21
N ARG A 14 -24.47 -20.05 -5.79
CA ARG A 14 -25.10 -20.58 -7.00
C ARG A 14 -24.05 -20.83 -8.09
N LYS A 15 -23.91 -22.09 -8.49
CA LYS A 15 -23.06 -22.58 -9.59
C LYS A 15 -23.29 -21.74 -10.84
N GLY A 16 -22.25 -21.10 -11.38
CA GLY A 16 -22.27 -20.65 -12.78
C GLY A 16 -21.61 -19.31 -13.15
N LYS A 17 -21.17 -18.45 -12.22
CA LYS A 17 -20.57 -17.15 -12.60
C LYS A 17 -19.10 -17.04 -12.17
N ARG A 18 -18.18 -17.09 -13.13
CA ARG A 18 -16.76 -16.74 -12.93
C ARG A 18 -16.69 -15.31 -12.40
N VAL A 19 -16.17 -15.12 -11.19
CA VAL A 19 -15.96 -13.80 -10.59
C VAL A 19 -14.53 -13.37 -10.87
N ALA A 20 -14.27 -12.99 -12.12
CA ALA A 20 -13.13 -12.12 -12.37
C ALA A 20 -13.49 -10.72 -11.86
N SER A 21 -12.60 -10.08 -11.10
CA SER A 21 -12.74 -8.64 -10.81
C SER A 21 -12.92 -7.89 -12.13
N LYS A 22 -14.05 -7.20 -12.31
CA LYS A 22 -14.27 -6.32 -13.48
C LYS A 22 -13.19 -5.24 -13.60
N ALA A 23 -12.55 -4.89 -12.48
CA ALA A 23 -11.54 -3.83 -12.40
C ALA A 23 -10.11 -4.29 -12.72
N GLY A 24 -9.89 -5.59 -13.00
CA GLY A 24 -8.55 -6.12 -13.27
C GLY A 24 -7.60 -6.03 -12.06
N PRO A 25 -6.30 -6.31 -12.26
CA PRO A 25 -5.28 -6.12 -11.23
C PRO A 25 -5.13 -4.62 -10.91
N ARG A 26 -5.21 -4.29 -9.62
CA ARG A 26 -4.99 -2.91 -9.16
C ARG A 26 -3.50 -2.61 -9.28
N GLY A 27 -3.12 -1.80 -10.26
CA GLY A 27 -1.75 -1.32 -10.40
C GLY A 27 -1.35 -0.40 -9.25
N ILE A 28 -0.04 -0.16 -9.12
CA ILE A 28 0.50 0.83 -8.18
C ILE A 28 0.00 2.21 -8.63
N LYS A 29 -0.70 2.91 -7.74
CA LYS A 29 -1.10 4.30 -7.96
C LYS A 29 -0.04 5.22 -7.36
N PRO A 30 0.26 6.36 -7.98
CA PRO A 30 1.08 7.38 -7.34
C PRO A 30 0.32 7.91 -6.12
N ASN A 31 0.86 7.66 -4.92
CA ASN A 31 0.27 8.13 -3.67
C ASN A 31 0.85 9.48 -3.21
N ALA A 32 2.06 9.85 -3.68
CA ALA A 32 2.74 11.12 -3.41
C ALA A 32 2.63 12.10 -4.61
N PRO A 33 1.51 12.82 -4.78
CA PRO A 33 1.29 13.70 -5.93
C PRO A 33 2.26 14.88 -6.00
N VAL A 34 2.64 15.48 -4.86
CA VAL A 34 3.58 16.62 -4.83
C VAL A 34 4.96 16.17 -5.28
N HIS A 35 5.45 15.03 -4.80
CA HIS A 35 6.71 14.45 -5.30
C HIS A 35 6.64 14.12 -6.80
N HIS A 36 5.51 13.62 -7.28
CA HIS A 36 5.35 13.27 -8.69
C HIS A 36 5.45 14.50 -9.61
N MET A 37 5.08 15.70 -9.14
CA MET A 37 5.24 16.94 -9.93
C MET A 37 6.70 17.19 -10.34
N PHE A 38 7.66 16.73 -9.53
CA PHE A 38 9.09 16.86 -9.81
C PHE A 38 9.67 15.66 -10.57
N ALA A 39 8.90 14.62 -10.85
CA ALA A 39 9.43 13.37 -11.41
C ALA A 39 10.03 13.53 -12.82
N SER A 40 9.51 14.44 -13.65
CA SER A 40 10.10 14.75 -14.98
C SER A 40 11.46 15.43 -14.82
N ARG A 41 11.63 16.33 -13.84
CA ARG A 41 12.94 16.95 -13.54
C ARG A 41 14.02 15.90 -13.30
N TYR A 42 13.72 14.90 -12.46
CA TYR A 42 14.70 13.89 -12.06
C TYR A 42 14.88 12.76 -13.09
N ARG A 43 13.85 12.44 -13.89
CA ARG A 43 13.93 11.40 -14.94
C ARG A 43 14.49 11.91 -16.27
N GLU A 44 14.11 13.12 -16.65
CA GLU A 44 14.35 13.68 -17.99
C GLU A 44 15.39 14.82 -17.95
N MET A 45 15.92 15.16 -16.76
CA MET A 45 16.90 16.24 -16.54
C MET A 45 16.44 17.61 -17.08
N VAL A 46 15.13 17.83 -17.12
CA VAL A 46 14.53 19.10 -17.56
C VAL A 46 14.60 20.13 -16.43
N THR A 47 14.87 21.39 -16.76
CA THR A 47 14.80 22.50 -15.80
C THR A 47 13.35 22.69 -15.35
N PHE A 48 13.12 22.69 -14.03
CA PHE A 48 11.80 22.84 -13.44
C PHE A 48 11.69 24.20 -12.75
N SER A 49 10.81 25.07 -13.27
CA SER A 49 10.42 26.32 -12.62
C SER A 49 9.05 26.17 -11.97
N ILE A 50 8.95 26.44 -10.67
CA ILE A 50 7.68 26.45 -9.95
C ILE A 50 6.91 27.70 -10.35
N THR A 51 5.69 27.51 -10.87
CA THR A 51 4.73 28.58 -11.13
C THR A 51 3.76 28.75 -9.95
N ALA A 52 3.11 29.91 -9.84
CA ALA A 52 2.11 30.15 -8.80
C ALA A 52 0.94 29.14 -8.88
N GLU A 53 0.52 28.78 -10.09
CA GLU A 53 -0.53 27.79 -10.33
C GLU A 53 -0.15 26.38 -9.82
N GLN A 54 1.12 25.99 -10.01
CA GLN A 54 1.63 24.73 -9.46
C GLN A 54 1.67 24.75 -7.94
N LEU A 55 1.90 25.92 -7.33
CA LEU A 55 1.90 26.02 -5.88
C LEU A 55 0.48 25.90 -5.30
N ASP A 56 -0.51 26.56 -5.90
CA ASP A 56 -1.91 26.39 -5.51
C ASP A 56 -2.33 24.91 -5.63
N GLN A 57 -1.85 24.23 -6.68
CA GLN A 57 -2.05 22.79 -6.83
C GLN A 57 -1.41 21.98 -5.70
N ILE A 58 -0.19 22.32 -5.25
CA ILE A 58 0.48 21.62 -4.14
C ILE A 58 -0.30 21.78 -2.83
N ILE A 59 -0.80 22.99 -2.57
CA ILE A 59 -1.63 23.28 -1.39
C ILE A 59 -2.95 22.51 -1.47
N ASP A 60 -3.61 22.51 -2.64
CA ASP A 60 -4.85 21.77 -2.87
C ASP A 60 -4.65 20.25 -2.72
N LEU A 61 -3.51 19.71 -3.15
CA LEU A 61 -3.21 18.27 -3.12
C LEU A 61 -2.70 17.78 -1.77
N SER A 62 -2.17 18.66 -0.89
CA SER A 62 -1.72 18.28 0.45
C SER A 62 -2.88 17.73 1.30
N MET A 63 -2.66 16.55 1.89
CA MET A 63 -3.58 15.89 2.83
C MET A 63 -3.22 16.13 4.30
N TYR A 64 -2.33 17.09 4.54
CA TYR A 64 -1.74 17.33 5.85
C TYR A 64 -1.94 18.78 6.28
N GLU A 65 -2.14 18.97 7.58
CA GLU A 65 -2.31 20.27 8.23
C GLU A 65 -1.20 20.48 9.28
N GLU A 66 -0.88 21.75 9.54
CA GLU A 66 0.02 22.12 10.63
C GLU A 66 -0.68 21.84 11.96
N GLU A 67 -0.11 20.95 12.76
CA GLU A 67 -0.55 20.65 14.12
C GLU A 67 0.52 21.14 15.10
N PHE A 68 0.12 21.45 16.32
CA PHE A 68 1.06 21.79 17.39
C PHE A 68 0.95 20.72 18.47
N ASP A 69 2.08 20.21 18.94
CA ASP A 69 2.09 19.35 20.11
C ASP A 69 1.79 20.13 21.40
N GLU A 70 1.66 19.42 22.51
CA GLU A 70 1.38 19.99 23.83
C GLU A 70 2.52 20.90 24.34
N GLU A 71 3.72 20.79 23.76
CA GLU A 71 4.92 21.59 24.08
C GLU A 71 5.10 22.79 23.13
N GLY A 72 4.20 22.98 22.17
CA GLY A 72 4.25 24.05 21.17
C GLY A 72 5.18 23.78 19.98
N GLY A 73 5.69 22.56 19.84
CA GLY A 73 6.41 22.06 18.68
C GLY A 73 5.46 21.91 17.48
N LEU A 74 5.94 22.31 16.30
CA LEU A 74 5.18 22.23 15.05
C LEU A 74 5.29 20.82 14.46
N LEU A 75 4.16 20.13 14.39
CA LEU A 75 3.96 18.83 13.76
C LEU A 75 3.14 18.97 12.48
N LEU A 76 3.17 17.92 11.66
CA LEU A 76 2.39 17.84 10.44
C LEU A 76 1.48 16.62 10.51
N GLY A 77 0.21 16.85 10.84
CA GLY A 77 -0.79 15.80 11.01
C GLY A 77 -1.58 15.54 9.74
N GLN A 78 -2.05 14.31 9.59
CA GLN A 78 -2.98 13.97 8.50
C GLN A 78 -4.35 14.57 8.83
N ILE A 79 -5.02 15.17 7.84
CA ILE A 79 -6.34 15.77 8.06
C ILE A 79 -7.31 14.71 8.60
N GLU A 80 -7.80 14.91 9.83
CA GLU A 80 -8.77 14.01 10.46
C GLU A 80 -10.23 14.32 10.07
N ASP A 81 -10.52 15.58 9.71
CA ASP A 81 -11.86 16.00 9.31
C ASP A 81 -12.31 15.29 8.04
N SER A 82 -13.26 14.36 8.21
CA SER A 82 -13.83 13.54 7.15
C SER A 82 -14.34 14.34 5.94
N LYS A 83 -14.89 15.55 6.14
CA LYS A 83 -15.38 16.39 5.03
C LYS A 83 -14.24 16.97 4.22
N LYS A 84 -13.20 17.49 4.91
CA LYS A 84 -12.00 18.02 4.25
C LYS A 84 -11.23 16.91 3.52
N VAL A 85 -11.12 15.72 4.11
CA VAL A 85 -10.51 14.54 3.48
C VAL A 85 -11.22 14.19 2.18
N GLU A 86 -12.55 14.16 2.18
CA GLU A 86 -13.32 13.78 1.00
C GLU A 86 -13.24 14.84 -0.12
N GLU A 87 -13.24 16.13 0.23
CA GLU A 87 -12.99 17.21 -0.71
C GLU A 87 -11.61 17.08 -1.35
N LYS A 88 -10.56 16.91 -0.54
CA LYS A 88 -9.18 16.73 -1.00
C LYS A 88 -9.01 15.49 -1.88
N LYS A 89 -9.66 14.37 -1.53
CA LYS A 89 -9.70 13.16 -2.38
C LYS A 89 -10.34 13.44 -3.73
N ARG A 90 -11.46 14.17 -3.78
CA ARG A 90 -12.09 14.59 -5.05
C ARG A 90 -11.17 15.47 -5.89
N LEU A 91 -10.41 16.38 -5.27
CA LEU A 91 -9.42 17.22 -5.95
C LEU A 91 -8.28 16.37 -6.54
N ARG A 92 -7.73 15.44 -5.76
CA ARG A 92 -6.71 14.49 -6.22
C ARG A 92 -7.20 13.63 -7.39
N GLU A 93 -8.45 13.17 -7.36
CA GLU A 93 -9.02 12.40 -8.46
C GLU A 93 -9.20 13.23 -9.74
N GLN A 94 -9.59 14.51 -9.62
CA GLN A 94 -9.68 15.41 -10.77
C GLN A 94 -8.30 15.67 -11.38
N TYR A 95 -7.29 15.91 -10.53
CA TYR A 95 -5.90 16.07 -10.94
C TYR A 95 -5.38 14.82 -11.67
N ASN A 96 -5.59 13.62 -11.11
CA ASN A 96 -5.16 12.36 -11.71
C ASN A 96 -5.86 12.06 -13.05
N LYS A 97 -7.04 12.63 -13.30
CA LYS A 97 -7.75 12.54 -14.60
C LYS A 97 -7.30 13.61 -15.61
N GLY A 98 -6.31 14.45 -15.26
CA GLY A 98 -5.82 15.54 -16.11
C GLY A 98 -6.79 16.71 -16.23
N ILE A 99 -7.82 16.78 -15.38
CA ILE A 99 -8.80 17.87 -15.37
C ILE A 99 -8.15 19.07 -14.68
N ARG A 100 -7.58 19.98 -15.46
CA ARG A 100 -7.06 21.25 -14.95
C ARG A 100 -8.23 22.16 -14.59
N ARG A 101 -8.29 22.65 -13.35
CA ARG A 101 -9.15 23.78 -13.00
C ARG A 101 -8.73 24.99 -13.84
N LYS A 102 -9.68 25.66 -14.50
CA LYS A 102 -9.48 27.03 -14.99
C LYS A 102 -9.19 27.89 -13.76
N GLY A 103 -8.01 28.52 -13.75
CA GLY A 103 -7.40 29.11 -12.56
C GLY A 103 -8.34 30.03 -11.78
N ALA A 104 -8.23 29.98 -10.45
CA ALA A 104 -8.67 31.07 -9.62
C ALA A 104 -7.79 32.28 -9.98
N THR A 105 -8.35 33.24 -10.71
CA THR A 105 -7.72 34.50 -11.14
C THR A 105 -7.42 35.47 -9.99
N GLY A 106 -7.39 34.97 -8.75
CA GLY A 106 -7.11 35.72 -7.53
C GLY A 106 -5.91 35.13 -6.82
N GLY A 107 -4.75 35.18 -7.47
CA GLY A 107 -3.48 34.83 -6.82
C GLY A 107 -3.28 35.76 -5.62
N SER A 108 -3.66 35.30 -4.43
CA SER A 108 -3.16 35.88 -3.20
C SER A 108 -1.65 35.82 -3.31
N ARG A 109 -1.00 36.97 -3.33
CA ARG A 109 0.43 37.11 -3.52
C ARG A 109 1.10 36.58 -2.25
N MET A 110 1.17 35.26 -2.11
CA MET A 110 1.73 34.60 -0.95
C MET A 110 3.20 35.03 -0.85
N ALA A 111 3.60 35.46 0.34
CA ALA A 111 5.00 35.80 0.59
C ALA A 111 5.87 34.56 0.31
N ALA A 112 7.05 34.76 -0.28
CA ALA A 112 7.96 33.69 -0.67
C ALA A 112 8.27 32.73 0.49
N GLU A 113 8.38 33.25 1.71
CA GLU A 113 8.56 32.48 2.93
C GLU A 113 7.41 31.51 3.19
N CYS A 114 6.15 31.99 3.10
CA CYS A 114 4.97 31.15 3.27
C CYS A 114 4.86 30.08 2.18
N MET A 115 5.28 30.41 0.95
CA MET A 115 5.32 29.45 -0.16
C MET A 115 6.32 28.32 0.09
N ILE A 116 7.55 28.66 0.48
CA ILE A 116 8.62 27.70 0.77
C ILE A 116 8.20 26.80 1.93
N LYS A 117 7.63 27.38 3.00
CA LYS A 117 7.16 26.64 4.17
C LYS A 117 6.11 25.59 3.80
N LYS A 118 5.05 25.99 3.08
CA LYS A 118 3.99 25.06 2.66
C LYS A 118 4.49 23.96 1.73
N LEU A 119 5.39 24.29 0.80
CA LEU A 119 6.00 23.31 -0.09
C LEU A 119 6.86 22.31 0.68
N ALA A 120 7.71 22.79 1.58
CA ALA A 120 8.58 21.94 2.41
C ALA A 120 7.74 20.97 3.25
N PHE A 121 6.64 21.43 3.83
CA PHE A 121 5.74 20.58 4.59
C PHE A 121 5.00 19.58 3.73
N ALA A 122 4.43 19.99 2.60
CA ALA A 122 3.75 19.06 1.69
C ALA A 122 4.69 17.95 1.19
N LEU A 123 5.96 18.28 0.92
CA LEU A 123 6.99 17.28 0.61
C LEU A 123 7.28 16.40 1.83
N GLN A 124 7.56 16.97 3.00
CA GLN A 124 7.87 16.20 4.21
C GLN A 124 6.77 15.20 4.56
N ALA A 125 5.50 15.61 4.42
CA ALA A 125 4.34 14.76 4.69
C ALA A 125 4.26 13.54 3.76
N GLU A 126 4.57 13.76 2.47
CA GLU A 126 4.54 12.71 1.47
C GLU A 126 5.80 11.83 1.49
N THR A 127 6.83 12.19 2.27
CA THR A 127 8.10 11.45 2.33
C THR A 127 7.84 9.98 2.61
N LEU A 128 6.98 9.63 3.56
CA LEU A 128 6.71 8.23 3.91
C LEU A 128 6.06 7.42 2.80
N GLU A 129 5.13 8.05 2.06
CA GLU A 129 4.49 7.41 0.92
C GLU A 129 5.46 7.29 -0.27
N PHE A 130 6.31 8.29 -0.47
CA PHE A 130 7.30 8.34 -1.54
C PHE A 130 8.47 7.38 -1.29
N SER A 131 8.96 7.32 -0.06
CA SER A 131 10.06 6.48 0.39
C SER A 131 9.62 5.08 0.80
N PHE A 132 8.33 4.74 0.61
CA PHE A 132 7.84 3.43 0.95
C PHE A 132 8.70 2.36 0.25
N PRO A 133 9.34 1.44 0.98
CA PRO A 133 10.32 0.52 0.42
C PRO A 133 9.61 -0.62 -0.33
N TYR A 134 8.95 -0.30 -1.45
CA TYR A 134 8.06 -1.19 -2.19
C TYR A 134 8.75 -2.47 -2.64
N VAL A 135 9.98 -2.37 -3.13
CA VAL A 135 10.78 -3.53 -3.57
C VAL A 135 11.12 -4.43 -2.38
N GLN A 136 11.40 -3.85 -1.21
CA GLN A 136 11.68 -4.60 0.01
C GLN A 136 10.42 -5.32 0.50
N MET A 137 9.27 -4.63 0.52
CA MET A 137 7.97 -5.25 0.82
C MET A 137 7.67 -6.39 -0.16
N HIS A 138 7.86 -6.19 -1.46
CA HIS A 138 7.65 -7.23 -2.46
C HIS A 138 8.57 -8.43 -2.23
N ARG A 139 9.85 -8.21 -1.91
CA ARG A 139 10.79 -9.28 -1.54
C ARG A 139 10.30 -10.05 -0.30
N TRP A 140 9.78 -9.35 0.70
CA TRP A 140 9.18 -9.97 1.88
C TRP A 140 7.95 -10.81 1.54
N CYS A 141 7.00 -10.29 0.78
CA CYS A 141 5.84 -11.05 0.32
C CYS A 141 6.26 -12.32 -0.44
N TRP A 142 7.31 -12.25 -1.24
CA TRP A 142 7.81 -13.41 -1.97
C TRP A 142 8.45 -14.46 -1.07
N ARG A 143 9.22 -14.04 -0.06
CA ARG A 143 9.77 -14.95 0.95
C ARG A 143 8.66 -15.66 1.73
N LEU A 144 7.62 -14.92 2.10
CA LEU A 144 6.45 -15.44 2.78
C LEU A 144 5.74 -16.50 1.91
N LEU A 145 5.46 -16.19 0.64
CA LEU A 145 4.86 -17.15 -0.28
C LEU A 145 5.74 -18.39 -0.47
N ARG A 146 7.06 -18.23 -0.52
CA ARG A 146 7.99 -19.35 -0.64
C ARG A 146 7.97 -20.25 0.60
N ALA A 147 7.97 -19.68 1.80
CA ALA A 147 7.89 -20.45 3.05
C ALA A 147 6.56 -21.23 3.15
N VAL A 148 5.44 -20.58 2.83
CA VAL A 148 4.13 -21.25 2.75
C VAL A 148 4.15 -22.38 1.73
N LYS A 149 4.72 -22.14 0.54
CA LYS A 149 4.88 -23.16 -0.49
C LYS A 149 5.71 -24.33 0.01
N GLU A 150 6.84 -24.10 0.66
CA GLU A 150 7.75 -25.15 1.16
C GLU A 150 7.07 -26.02 2.23
N ALA A 151 6.34 -25.42 3.16
CA ALA A 151 5.59 -26.14 4.19
C ALA A 151 4.45 -26.99 3.60
N CYS A 152 3.75 -26.46 2.60
CA CYS A 152 2.59 -27.13 2.00
C CYS A 152 2.94 -28.07 0.83
N ASP A 153 4.15 -27.96 0.25
CA ASP A 153 4.53 -28.66 -0.98
C ASP A 153 4.32 -30.18 -0.90
N PRO A 154 4.70 -30.89 0.19
CA PRO A 154 4.50 -32.33 0.26
C PRO A 154 3.03 -32.73 0.15
N LEU A 155 2.15 -32.00 0.84
CA LEU A 155 0.70 -32.24 0.85
C LEU A 155 0.09 -31.89 -0.51
N LEU A 156 0.45 -30.72 -1.07
CA LEU A 156 -0.10 -30.26 -2.34
C LEU A 156 0.33 -31.17 -3.50
N ARG A 157 1.57 -31.66 -3.49
CA ARG A 157 2.05 -32.65 -4.48
C ARG A 157 1.33 -33.98 -4.38
N GLN A 158 1.00 -34.43 -3.17
CA GLN A 158 0.22 -35.65 -2.99
C GLN A 158 -1.21 -35.52 -3.55
N ILE A 159 -1.80 -34.34 -3.42
CA ILE A 159 -3.21 -34.09 -3.77
C ILE A 159 -3.39 -33.73 -5.27
N TYR A 160 -2.50 -32.89 -5.80
CA TYR A 160 -2.57 -32.31 -7.14
C TYR A 160 -1.51 -32.84 -8.12
N GLY A 161 -0.50 -33.56 -7.62
CA GLY A 161 0.65 -34.00 -8.41
C GLY A 161 1.83 -33.01 -8.36
N PRO A 162 3.01 -33.44 -8.82
CA PRO A 162 4.24 -32.62 -8.78
C PRO A 162 4.15 -31.35 -9.64
N ASP A 163 3.33 -31.36 -10.69
CA ASP A 163 3.22 -30.27 -11.69
C ASP A 163 2.11 -29.26 -11.36
N TYR A 164 1.62 -29.22 -10.11
CA TYR A 164 0.60 -28.26 -9.70
C TYR A 164 1.07 -26.80 -9.76
N LEU A 165 2.39 -26.58 -9.76
CA LEU A 165 3.04 -25.30 -10.07
C LEU A 165 4.05 -25.54 -11.18
N SER A 166 3.97 -24.74 -12.24
CA SER A 166 4.90 -24.82 -13.37
C SER A 166 6.19 -24.05 -13.09
N ASN A 167 6.07 -22.84 -12.52
CA ASN A 167 7.20 -21.92 -12.32
C ASN A 167 7.06 -21.11 -11.03
N GLU A 168 8.15 -20.48 -10.60
CA GLU A 168 8.15 -19.64 -9.41
C GLU A 168 7.18 -18.45 -9.51
N THR A 169 6.91 -17.96 -10.72
CA THR A 169 5.93 -16.89 -10.98
C THR A 169 4.50 -17.22 -10.54
N GLU A 170 4.21 -18.50 -10.30
CA GLU A 170 2.92 -19.03 -9.88
C GLU A 170 2.80 -19.18 -8.36
N LEU A 171 3.82 -18.80 -7.59
CA LEU A 171 3.80 -18.82 -6.12
C LEU A 171 2.53 -18.21 -5.50
N PRO A 172 1.97 -17.09 -6.00
CA PRO A 172 0.72 -16.55 -5.47
C PRO A 172 -0.48 -17.51 -5.59
N PHE A 173 -0.45 -18.48 -6.51
CA PHE A 173 -1.55 -19.44 -6.69
C PHE A 173 -1.58 -20.52 -5.61
N VAL A 174 -0.47 -20.75 -4.89
CA VAL A 174 -0.40 -21.68 -3.74
C VAL A 174 -1.49 -21.37 -2.72
N VAL A 175 -1.69 -20.07 -2.43
CA VAL A 175 -2.74 -19.59 -1.54
C VAL A 175 -4.14 -19.99 -2.03
N GLY A 176 -4.35 -19.95 -3.34
CA GLY A 176 -5.59 -20.39 -3.97
C GLY A 176 -5.84 -21.89 -3.80
N TYR A 177 -4.82 -22.73 -4.00
CA TYR A 177 -4.92 -24.18 -3.78
C TYR A 177 -5.26 -24.51 -2.33
N ILE A 178 -4.59 -23.87 -1.38
CA ILE A 178 -4.83 -24.06 0.06
C ILE A 178 -6.29 -23.72 0.41
N PHE A 179 -6.79 -22.55 0.01
CA PHE A 179 -8.17 -22.17 0.30
C PHE A 179 -9.21 -23.01 -0.45
N LEU A 180 -8.90 -23.48 -1.65
CA LEU A 180 -9.78 -24.36 -2.39
C LEU A 180 -9.97 -25.71 -1.67
N LEU A 181 -8.89 -26.25 -1.07
CA LEU A 181 -8.94 -27.45 -0.23
C LEU A 181 -9.65 -27.22 1.10
N ALA A 182 -9.36 -26.11 1.78
CA ALA A 182 -9.97 -25.78 3.07
C ALA A 182 -11.49 -25.55 2.95
N SER A 183 -11.93 -24.87 1.90
CA SER A 183 -13.35 -24.61 1.62
C SER A 183 -14.14 -25.84 1.18
N GLY A 184 -13.45 -26.92 0.76
CA GLY A 184 -14.07 -28.11 0.16
C GLY A 184 -14.66 -27.85 -1.23
N ALA A 185 -14.33 -26.72 -1.86
CA ALA A 185 -14.79 -26.37 -3.19
C ALA A 185 -14.12 -27.22 -4.29
N ASP A 186 -13.03 -27.93 -3.96
CA ASP A 186 -12.34 -28.80 -4.90
C ASP A 186 -12.90 -30.22 -4.96
N ARG A 187 -13.98 -30.43 -5.72
CA ARG A 187 -14.47 -31.75 -6.21
C ARG A 187 -14.36 -32.93 -5.22
N GLY A 188 -14.60 -32.72 -3.93
CA GLY A 188 -14.55 -33.77 -2.90
C GLY A 188 -13.21 -33.98 -2.19
N LYS A 189 -12.18 -33.19 -2.49
CA LYS A 189 -10.89 -33.16 -1.78
C LYS A 189 -10.91 -32.03 -0.75
N GLN A 190 -11.51 -32.28 0.42
CA GLN A 190 -11.50 -31.31 1.52
C GLN A 190 -10.43 -31.71 2.55
N THR A 191 -9.53 -30.78 2.86
CA THR A 191 -8.58 -30.94 3.97
C THR A 191 -8.16 -29.57 4.50
N MET A 192 -8.01 -29.49 5.83
CA MET A 192 -7.49 -28.29 6.51
C MET A 192 -5.97 -28.34 6.70
N GLN A 193 -5.33 -29.49 6.46
CA GLN A 193 -3.91 -29.68 6.76
C GLN A 193 -2.99 -28.67 6.04
N PRO A 194 -3.16 -28.37 4.73
CA PRO A 194 -2.34 -27.35 4.08
C PRO A 194 -2.55 -25.95 4.65
N LEU A 195 -3.74 -25.65 5.19
CA LEU A 195 -4.00 -24.36 5.83
C LEU A 195 -3.30 -24.28 7.19
N GLU A 196 -3.32 -25.35 7.98
CA GLU A 196 -2.62 -25.41 9.27
C GLU A 196 -1.09 -25.28 9.11
N GLU A 197 -0.51 -25.96 8.11
CA GLU A 197 0.93 -25.85 7.80
C GLU A 197 1.30 -24.44 7.30
N ALA A 198 0.44 -23.82 6.49
CA ALA A 198 0.63 -22.44 6.06
C ALA A 198 0.60 -21.46 7.25
N THR A 199 -0.31 -21.64 8.21
CA THR A 199 -0.38 -20.81 9.42
C THR A 199 0.91 -20.95 10.24
N ARG A 200 1.39 -22.17 10.47
CA ARG A 200 2.65 -22.39 11.21
C ARG A 200 3.85 -21.73 10.52
N ALA A 201 3.92 -21.81 9.19
CA ALA A 201 4.97 -21.14 8.41
C ALA A 201 4.89 -19.61 8.51
N LEU A 202 3.68 -19.05 8.60
CA LEU A 202 3.47 -17.61 8.79
C LEU A 202 3.88 -17.17 10.20
N GLU A 203 3.44 -17.86 11.24
CA GLU A 203 3.79 -17.55 12.63
C GLU A 203 5.32 -17.49 12.83
N GLY A 204 6.06 -18.44 12.25
CA GLY A 204 7.53 -18.44 12.30
C GLY A 204 8.21 -17.29 11.54
N MET A 205 7.48 -16.56 10.68
CA MET A 205 8.01 -15.44 9.90
C MET A 205 7.52 -14.06 10.36
N VAL A 206 6.36 -13.98 11.03
CA VAL A 206 5.74 -12.71 11.43
C VAL A 206 6.44 -12.10 12.64
N GLU A 207 6.83 -12.91 13.63
CA GLU A 207 7.60 -12.48 14.82
C GLU A 207 8.83 -11.63 14.43
N PRO A 208 9.77 -12.10 13.59
CA PRO A 208 10.94 -11.29 13.20
C PRO A 208 10.65 -10.18 12.17
N ALA A 209 9.48 -10.16 11.55
CA ALA A 209 9.12 -9.17 10.53
C ALA A 209 8.48 -7.90 11.12
N GLY A 210 7.77 -8.03 12.24
CA GLY A 210 7.23 -6.90 13.01
C GLY A 210 8.35 -5.97 13.45
N ASP A 211 9.35 -6.54 14.15
CA ASP A 211 10.53 -5.83 14.65
C ASP A 211 11.35 -5.18 13.53
N PHE A 212 11.51 -5.86 12.39
CA PHE A 212 12.21 -5.29 11.25
C PHE A 212 11.51 -4.03 10.69
N ILE A 213 10.17 -4.01 10.65
CA ILE A 213 9.43 -2.85 10.14
C ILE A 213 9.48 -1.70 11.15
N THR A 214 9.29 -1.98 12.43
CA THR A 214 9.26 -0.97 13.50
C THR A 214 10.64 -0.40 13.78
N GLU A 215 11.66 -1.23 14.00
CA GLU A 215 12.99 -0.77 14.38
C GLU A 215 13.76 -0.20 13.19
N ARG A 216 13.80 -0.95 12.08
CA ARG A 216 14.72 -0.64 10.98
C ARG A 216 14.11 0.29 9.93
N VAL A 217 12.89 0.01 9.49
CA VAL A 217 12.25 0.86 8.47
C VAL A 217 11.79 2.17 9.08
N LEU A 218 11.05 2.13 10.19
CA LEU A 218 10.49 3.34 10.78
C LEU A 218 11.50 4.07 11.67
N GLY A 219 12.23 3.35 12.53
CA GLY A 219 13.28 3.92 13.38
C GLY A 219 14.52 4.37 12.62
N GLU A 220 15.28 3.45 12.03
CA GLU A 220 16.60 3.78 11.43
C GLU A 220 16.49 4.56 10.11
N ILE A 221 15.65 4.11 9.17
CA ILE A 221 15.61 4.68 7.81
C ILE A 221 14.79 5.98 7.75
N LEU A 222 13.70 6.05 8.51
CA LEU A 222 12.76 7.17 8.44
C LEU A 222 12.89 8.13 9.63
N SER A 223 13.70 7.79 10.64
CA SER A 223 13.89 8.60 11.86
C SER A 223 12.57 8.93 12.56
N ILE A 224 11.58 8.03 12.47
CA ILE A 224 10.31 8.15 13.17
C ILE A 224 10.45 7.38 14.48
N PRO A 225 10.44 8.06 15.64
CA PRO A 225 10.45 7.36 16.92
C PRO A 225 9.11 6.65 17.12
N ILE A 226 9.15 5.33 17.33
CA ILE A 226 7.97 4.52 17.66
C ILE A 226 8.15 3.97 19.07
N ASN A 227 7.30 4.43 19.99
CA ASN A 227 7.12 3.76 21.28
C ASN A 227 6.06 2.68 21.09
N VAL A 228 6.49 1.43 20.98
CA VAL A 228 5.57 0.28 21.03
C VAL A 228 5.11 0.16 22.48
N VAL A 229 3.88 0.61 22.76
CA VAL A 229 3.24 0.35 24.06
C VAL A 229 2.69 -1.07 23.99
N ASP A 230 3.35 -1.98 24.69
CA ASP A 230 2.87 -3.35 24.82
C ASP A 230 1.59 -3.32 25.68
N GLU A 231 0.44 -3.67 25.09
CA GLU A 231 -0.84 -3.82 25.81
C GLU A 231 -0.89 -5.12 26.63
N SER A 232 0.23 -5.52 27.23
CA SER A 232 0.34 -6.66 28.14
C SER A 232 0.28 -6.27 29.62
N ASP A 233 0.07 -4.99 29.93
CA ASP A 233 -0.16 -4.47 31.29
C ASP A 233 -1.58 -3.89 31.49
N LYS A 234 -2.61 -4.71 31.24
CA LYS A 234 -3.97 -4.54 31.82
C LYS A 234 -4.59 -5.86 32.26
#